data_AF-A0A9P5VSM6-F1
#
_entry.id   AF-A0A9P5VSM6-F1
#
_cell.length_a   1.000
_cell.length_b   1.000
_cell.length_c   1.000
_cell.angle_alpha   90.00
_cell.angle_beta   90.00
_cell.angle_gamma   90.00
#
_symmetry.space_group_name_H-M   'P 1'
#
loop_
_entity.id
_entity.type
_entity.pdbx_description
1 polymer ?
#
loop_
_entity_poly.entity_id
_entity_poly.type
_entity_poly.pdbx_seq_one_letter_code
_entity_poly.pdbx_strand_id
1 'polypeptide(L)'
;MCGDLAGLDKYNYPNLRKLVVDCSGGAKDRSRMIFLELVEMFPLVVCLKLKSVEIEAATWLTLSTHSHITTLRLWDIFINSSVASGFWRACTNLERLDLISVTVDGAVLDD
;
A
#
# COMPACT_ATOMS: atom_id res chain seq x y z
N MET A 1 -6.73 14.33 -1.39
CA MET A 1 -5.55 15.13 -1.01
C MET A 1 -4.43 14.15 -0.77
N CYS A 2 -3.40 14.13 -1.63
CA CYS A 2 -2.12 13.56 -1.21
C CYS A 2 -1.45 14.63 -0.34
N GLY A 3 -2.01 14.84 0.85
CA GLY A 3 -1.53 15.82 1.81
C GLY A 3 -0.28 15.27 2.50
N ASP A 4 0.62 16.16 2.85
CA ASP A 4 1.74 15.88 3.74
C ASP A 4 1.28 14.97 4.89
N LEU A 5 1.90 13.79 5.05
CA LEU A 5 1.61 12.89 6.18
C LEU A 5 1.91 13.57 7.53
N ALA A 6 2.69 14.66 7.50
CA ALA A 6 3.05 15.57 8.59
C ALA A 6 1.86 16.28 9.30
N GLY A 7 0.63 15.93 8.97
CA GLY A 7 -0.58 16.35 9.69
C GLY A 7 -1.38 15.20 10.29
N LEU A 8 -1.08 13.95 9.95
CA LEU A 8 -1.81 12.78 10.48
C LEU A 8 -1.31 12.37 11.87
N ASP A 9 -0.04 12.60 12.17
CA ASP A 9 0.62 12.39 13.45
C ASP A 9 0.09 13.28 14.57
N LYS A 10 -0.43 14.47 14.21
CA LYS A 10 -1.04 15.43 15.15
C LYS A 10 -2.36 14.98 15.74
N TYR A 11 -3.00 13.98 15.15
CA TYR A 11 -4.30 13.48 15.57
C TYR A 11 -4.17 12.04 16.05
N ASN A 12 -4.59 11.78 17.30
CA ASN A 12 -4.63 10.43 17.83
C ASN A 12 -5.89 9.73 17.31
N TYR A 13 -5.72 8.65 16.55
CA TYR A 13 -6.82 7.83 16.04
C TYR A 13 -6.80 6.42 16.66
N PRO A 14 -7.09 6.29 17.97
CA PRO A 14 -6.87 5.04 18.73
C PRO A 14 -7.75 3.87 18.27
N ASN A 15 -8.77 4.14 17.44
CA ASN A 15 -9.71 3.14 16.95
C ASN A 15 -9.77 3.09 15.42
N LEU A 16 -8.80 3.68 14.71
CA LEU A 16 -8.80 3.61 13.25
C LEU A 16 -8.61 2.16 12.80
N ARG A 17 -9.65 1.62 12.16
CA ARG A 17 -9.64 0.27 11.57
C ARG A 17 -9.52 0.28 10.05
N LYS A 18 -9.80 1.43 9.43
CA LYS A 18 -9.84 1.58 7.99
C LYS A 18 -9.15 2.87 7.58
N LEU A 19 -8.21 2.74 6.66
CA LEU A 19 -7.43 3.86 6.13
C LEU A 19 -7.58 3.92 4.62
N VAL A 20 -7.80 5.13 4.10
CA VAL A 20 -7.92 5.40 2.66
C VAL A 20 -6.95 6.51 2.32
N VAL A 21 -6.04 6.23 1.38
CA VAL A 21 -5.02 7.19 0.93
C VAL A 21 -5.08 7.32 -0.58
N ASP A 22 -5.24 8.56 -1.05
CA ASP A 22 -5.32 8.88 -2.48
C ASP A 22 -4.17 9.80 -2.87
N CYS A 23 -3.25 9.26 -3.68
CA CYS A 23 -2.02 9.90 -4.11
C CYS A 23 -2.12 10.58 -5.49
N SER A 24 -3.33 10.68 -6.07
CA SER A 24 -3.56 11.18 -7.43
C SER A 24 -3.21 12.67 -7.65
N GLY A 25 -2.84 13.41 -6.61
CA GLY A 25 -2.61 14.86 -6.62
C GLY A 25 -1.18 15.32 -6.93
N GLY A 26 -0.31 14.45 -7.47
CA GLY A 26 1.06 14.83 -7.87
C GLY A 26 2.19 14.16 -7.07
N ALA A 27 1.91 13.05 -6.39
CA ALA A 27 2.87 12.35 -5.54
C ALA A 27 3.47 11.10 -6.21
N LYS A 28 3.71 11.08 -7.53
CA LYS A 28 4.42 9.93 -8.14
C LYS A 28 5.76 9.68 -7.45
N ASP A 29 6.49 10.74 -7.10
CA ASP A 29 7.76 10.63 -6.35
C ASP A 29 7.61 10.44 -4.83
N ARG A 30 6.45 10.78 -4.23
CA ARG A 30 6.21 10.65 -2.77
C ARG A 30 5.45 9.40 -2.36
N SER A 31 4.93 8.62 -3.31
CA SER A 31 4.23 7.35 -3.05
C SER A 31 5.11 6.27 -2.44
N ARG A 32 6.43 6.41 -2.61
CA ARG A 32 7.46 5.40 -2.27
C ARG A 32 7.48 4.98 -0.79
N MET A 33 7.22 5.91 0.14
CA MET A 33 7.32 5.64 1.59
C MET A 33 5.99 5.59 2.34
N ILE A 34 4.87 5.79 1.65
CA ILE A 34 3.56 5.97 2.31
C ILE A 34 3.11 4.70 3.03
N PHE A 35 3.42 3.51 2.50
CA PHE A 35 2.90 2.28 3.10
C PHE A 35 3.47 1.99 4.49
N LEU A 36 4.79 2.07 4.66
CA LEU A 36 5.46 1.76 5.91
C LEU A 36 5.04 2.75 7.01
N GLU A 37 5.13 4.04 6.70
CA GLU A 37 4.81 5.11 7.64
C GLU A 37 3.35 5.02 8.10
N LEU A 38 2.41 4.76 7.19
CA LEU A 38 1.01 4.65 7.56
C LEU A 38 0.71 3.45 8.46
N VAL A 39 1.32 2.29 8.20
CA VAL A 39 1.03 1.10 9.01
C VAL A 39 1.65 1.24 10.40
N GLU A 40 2.83 1.87 10.51
CA GLU A 40 3.44 2.21 11.80
C GLU A 40 2.62 3.24 12.59
N MET A 41 2.08 4.26 11.91
CA MET A 41 1.22 5.27 12.53
C MET A 41 -0.15 4.73 12.95
N PHE A 42 -0.64 3.68 12.28
CA PHE A 42 -1.98 3.15 12.47
C PHE A 42 -1.96 1.62 12.71
N PRO A 43 -1.43 1.15 13.84
CA PRO A 43 -1.17 -0.27 14.10
C PRO A 43 -2.42 -1.14 14.27
N LEU A 44 -3.61 -0.54 14.24
CA LEU A 44 -4.89 -1.24 14.34
C LEU A 44 -5.67 -1.25 13.03
N VAL A 45 -5.11 -0.74 11.94
CA VAL A 45 -5.77 -0.71 10.64
C VAL A 45 -5.82 -2.12 10.05
N VAL A 46 -7.04 -2.65 9.89
CA VAL A 46 -7.27 -3.96 9.28
C VAL A 46 -7.64 -3.85 7.80
N CYS A 47 -8.11 -2.67 7.37
CA CYS A 47 -8.52 -2.40 6.00
C CYS A 47 -7.76 -1.19 5.43
N LEU A 48 -6.91 -1.45 4.45
CA LEU A 48 -6.11 -0.42 3.79
C LEU A 48 -6.56 -0.24 2.34
N LYS A 49 -6.79 1.02 1.93
CA LYS A 49 -7.09 1.38 0.54
C LYS A 49 -6.10 2.42 0.06
N LEU A 50 -5.38 2.09 -1.00
CA LEU A 50 -4.41 2.99 -1.62
C LEU A 50 -4.81 3.25 -3.06
N LYS A 51 -4.64 4.50 -3.50
CA LYS A 51 -4.91 4.91 -4.87
C LYS A 51 -3.77 5.73 -5.43
N SER A 52 -3.42 5.49 -6.69
CA SER A 52 -2.36 6.20 -7.41
C SER A 52 -0.99 6.07 -6.74
N VAL A 53 -0.62 4.84 -6.30
CA VAL A 53 0.65 4.55 -5.61
C VAL A 53 1.57 3.64 -6.41
N GLU A 54 2.88 3.81 -6.21
CA GLU A 54 3.90 2.89 -6.71
C GLU A 54 4.32 1.92 -5.60
N ILE A 55 4.34 0.62 -5.91
CA ILE A 55 4.70 -0.46 -4.99
C ILE A 55 6.17 -0.83 -5.21
N GLU A 56 6.98 -0.68 -4.17
CA GLU A 56 8.40 -1.01 -4.16
C GLU A 56 8.71 -2.21 -3.27
N ALA A 57 9.98 -2.61 -3.21
CA ALA A 57 10.43 -3.76 -2.45
C ALA A 57 10.10 -3.64 -0.95
N ALA A 58 10.28 -2.44 -0.38
CA ALA A 58 9.98 -2.18 1.02
C ALA A 58 8.47 -2.34 1.33
N THR A 59 7.61 -1.94 0.40
CA THR A 59 6.15 -1.95 0.57
C THR A 59 5.60 -3.35 0.87
N TRP A 60 6.09 -4.37 0.17
CA TRP A 60 5.58 -5.73 0.39
C TRP A 60 6.22 -6.43 1.59
N LEU A 61 7.46 -6.08 1.95
CA LEU A 61 8.06 -6.55 3.21
C LEU A 61 7.25 -6.07 4.42
N THR A 62 6.66 -4.88 4.34
CA THR A 62 5.73 -4.39 5.38
C THR A 62 4.46 -5.23 5.43
N LEU A 63 3.88 -5.62 4.29
CA LEU A 63 2.68 -6.46 4.27
C LEU A 63 2.90 -7.83 4.92
N SER A 64 4.07 -8.43 4.76
CA SER A 64 4.36 -9.74 5.36
C SER A 64 4.51 -9.68 6.88
N THR A 65 4.96 -8.56 7.43
CA THR A 65 5.15 -8.36 8.88
C THR A 65 3.90 -7.86 9.60
N HIS A 66 2.94 -7.28 8.88
CA HIS A 66 1.71 -6.70 9.45
C HIS A 66 0.48 -7.56 9.14
N SER A 67 0.45 -8.75 9.75
CA SER A 67 -0.61 -9.76 9.59
C SER A 67 -2.01 -9.34 10.03
N HIS A 68 -2.14 -8.21 10.73
CA HIS A 68 -3.42 -7.66 11.15
C HIS A 68 -4.19 -7.00 9.99
N ILE A 69 -3.52 -6.64 8.89
CA ILE A 69 -4.17 -6.16 7.67
C ILE A 69 -4.78 -7.36 6.97
N THR A 70 -6.11 -7.42 6.90
CA THR A 70 -6.84 -8.52 6.25
C THR A 70 -7.47 -8.08 4.92
N THR A 71 -7.65 -6.77 4.71
CA THR A 71 -8.20 -6.22 3.47
C THR A 71 -7.27 -5.19 2.87
N LEU A 72 -6.83 -5.43 1.64
CA LEU A 72 -6.06 -4.47 0.84
C LEU A 72 -6.81 -4.14 -0.45
N ARG A 73 -7.03 -2.86 -0.73
CA ARG A 73 -7.52 -2.38 -2.02
C ARG A 73 -6.52 -1.44 -2.64
N LEU A 74 -6.10 -1.74 -3.85
CA LEU A 74 -5.15 -0.94 -4.60
C LEU A 74 -5.80 -0.49 -5.91
N TRP A 75 -5.77 0.81 -6.15
CA TRP A 75 -6.35 1.44 -7.33
C TRP A 75 -5.29 2.24 -8.07
N ASP A 76 -5.20 2.13 -9.40
CA ASP A 76 -4.27 2.93 -10.21
C ASP A 76 -2.84 2.78 -9.68
N ILE A 77 -2.41 1.52 -9.57
CA ILE A 77 -1.14 1.18 -8.93
C ILE A 77 -0.12 0.76 -9.96
N PHE A 78 1.12 1.19 -9.72
CA PHE A 78 2.27 0.79 -10.48
C PHE A 78 3.11 -0.18 -9.66
N ILE A 79 3.44 -1.36 -10.21
CA ILE A 79 4.27 -2.35 -9.56
C ILE A 79 5.49 -2.60 -10.43
N ASN A 80 6.68 -2.44 -9.88
CA ASN A 80 7.90 -2.83 -10.58
C ASN A 80 7.98 -4.37 -10.66
N SER A 81 8.21 -4.95 -11.84
CA SER A 81 8.24 -6.41 -12.03
C SER A 81 9.24 -7.13 -11.13
N SER A 82 10.38 -6.49 -10.82
CA SER A 82 11.41 -7.05 -9.94
C SER A 82 10.91 -7.31 -8.53
N VAL A 83 9.80 -6.67 -8.12
CA VAL A 83 9.21 -6.79 -6.78
C VAL A 83 7.83 -7.44 -6.78
N ALA A 84 7.21 -7.62 -7.96
CA ALA A 84 5.87 -8.17 -8.09
C ALA A 84 5.73 -9.55 -7.43
N SER A 85 6.72 -10.43 -7.62
CA SER A 85 6.73 -11.76 -7.00
C SER A 85 6.78 -11.72 -5.48
N GLY A 86 7.54 -10.78 -4.90
CA GLY A 86 7.59 -10.54 -3.46
C GLY A 86 6.26 -9.99 -2.93
N PHE A 87 5.64 -9.06 -3.67
CA PHE A 87 4.34 -8.50 -3.35
C PHE A 87 3.26 -9.59 -3.22
N TRP A 88 3.16 -10.48 -4.20
CA TRP A 88 2.17 -11.57 -4.15
C TRP A 88 2.40 -12.53 -2.98
N ARG A 89 3.67 -12.83 -2.67
CA ARG A 89 4.03 -13.69 -1.52
C ARG A 89 3.72 -13.05 -0.17
N ALA A 90 3.77 -11.73 -0.07
CA ALA A 90 3.45 -11.01 1.16
C ALA A 90 1.95 -10.93 1.46
N CYS A 91 1.09 -11.09 0.46
CA CYS A 91 -0.36 -10.99 0.58
C CYS A 91 -1.04 -12.21 1.22
N THR A 92 -0.28 -13.11 1.86
CA THR A 92 -0.77 -14.39 2.40
C THR A 92 -1.74 -14.25 3.57
N ASN A 93 -1.67 -13.15 4.32
CA ASN A 93 -2.57 -12.87 5.44
C ASN A 93 -3.86 -12.14 5.01
N LEU A 94 -3.99 -11.77 3.73
CA LEU A 94 -5.15 -11.04 3.24
C LEU A 94 -6.33 -11.99 3.00
N GLU A 95 -7.46 -11.69 3.65
CA GLU A 95 -8.76 -12.29 3.31
C GLU A 95 -9.32 -11.69 2.02
N ARG A 96 -8.94 -10.43 1.71
CA ARG A 96 -9.41 -9.72 0.53
C ARG A 96 -8.33 -8.84 -0.08
N LEU A 97 -8.05 -9.08 -1.36
CA LEU A 97 -7.18 -8.26 -2.20
C LEU A 97 -7.96 -7.79 -3.42
N ASP A 98 -8.27 -6.49 -3.49
CA ASP A 98 -8.88 -5.87 -4.67
C ASP A 98 -7.81 -5.08 -5.43
N LEU A 99 -7.61 -5.43 -6.70
CA LEU A 99 -6.66 -4.77 -7.61
C LEU A 99 -7.43 -4.13 -8.76
N ILE A 100 -7.35 -2.81 -8.88
CA ILE A 100 -8.09 -2.04 -9.89
C ILE A 100 -7.10 -1.18 -10.66
N SER A 101 -7.04 -1.30 -11.98
CA SER A 101 -6.11 -0.55 -12.83
C SER A 101 -4.66 -0.69 -12.37
N VAL A 102 -4.13 -1.91 -12.47
CA VAL A 102 -2.73 -2.20 -12.11
C VAL A 102 -1.86 -2.19 -13.36
N THR A 103 -0.77 -1.43 -13.32
CA THR A 103 0.31 -1.50 -14.29
C THR A 103 1.49 -2.20 -13.65
N VAL A 104 1.97 -3.27 -14.26
CA VAL A 104 3.23 -3.91 -13.87
C VAL A 104 4.27 -3.58 -14.93
N ASP A 105 5.30 -2.84 -14.55
CA ASP A 105 6.35 -2.44 -15.51
C ASP A 105 7.39 -3.54 -15.65
N GLY A 106 7.59 -3.98 -16.90
CA GLY A 106 8.66 -4.87 -17.32
C GLY A 106 8.57 -6.33 -16.88
N ALA A 107 7.54 -7.09 -17.26
CA ALA A 107 7.68 -8.56 -17.30
C ALA A 107 7.43 -9.09 -18.71
N VAL A 108 8.49 -9.65 -19.31
CA VAL A 108 8.33 -10.77 -20.23
C VAL A 108 7.70 -11.90 -19.39
N LEU A 109 6.54 -12.38 -19.82
CA LEU A 109 6.02 -13.66 -19.35
C LEU A 109 6.91 -14.72 -19.98
N ASP A 110 7.87 -15.26 -19.25
CA ASP A 110 8.48 -16.55 -19.62
C ASP A 110 7.52 -17.65 -19.14
N ASP A 111 7.11 -18.49 -20.10
CA ASP A 111 6.21 -19.64 -19.97
C ASP A 111 6.71 -20.70 -18.97
#